data_AF-A0A150SK08-F1
#
_entry.id   AF-A0A150SK08-F1
#
_cell.length_a   1.000
_cell.length_b   1.000
_cell.length_c   1.000
_cell.angle_alpha   90.00
_cell.angle_beta   90.00
_cell.angle_gamma   90.00
#
_symmetry.space_group_name_H-M   'P 1'
#
loop_
_entity.id
_entity.type
_entity.pdbx_description
1 polymer ?
#
loop_
_entity_poly.entity_id
_entity_poly.type
_entity_poly.pdbx_seq_one_letter_code
_entity_poly.pdbx_strand_id
1 'polypeptide(L)'
;MPRVDELYDWIRKNYLFAGSERGAERLAVGYTVFETCEMHGVNPLAWATDVIEKLQAGWPKARLDELLPDAWAEARKHQAPGAKASGAAAAA
;
A
#
# COMPACT_ATOMS: atom_id res chain seq x y z
N MET A 1 -6.16 0.82 -28.85
CA MET A 1 -7.30 0.65 -27.94
C MET A 1 -7.56 -0.84 -27.84
N PRO A 2 -7.25 -1.50 -26.71
CA PRO A 2 -7.45 -2.95 -26.58
C PRO A 2 -8.95 -3.26 -26.72
N ARG A 3 -9.26 -4.41 -27.32
CA ARG A 3 -10.65 -4.84 -27.53
C ARG A 3 -11.30 -5.14 -26.19
N VAL A 4 -12.59 -4.81 -26.04
CA VAL A 4 -13.36 -5.05 -24.80
C VAL A 4 -13.29 -6.52 -24.34
N ASP A 5 -13.12 -7.43 -25.30
CA ASP A 5 -12.94 -8.87 -25.13
C ASP A 5 -11.62 -9.20 -24.38
N GLU A 6 -10.54 -8.47 -24.64
CA GLU A 6 -9.23 -8.67 -23.97
C GLU A 6 -9.25 -8.16 -22.53
N LEU A 7 -9.98 -7.08 -22.26
CA LEU A 7 -10.19 -6.58 -20.90
C LEU A 7 -10.99 -7.58 -20.05
N TYR A 8 -12.03 -8.17 -20.65
CA TYR A 8 -12.87 -9.18 -20.00
C TYR A 8 -12.08 -10.47 -19.69
N ASP A 9 -11.16 -10.84 -20.59
CA ASP A 9 -10.29 -12.01 -20.44
C ASP A 9 -9.20 -11.79 -19.38
N TRP A 10 -8.72 -10.55 -19.21
CA TRP A 10 -7.82 -10.14 -18.13
C TRP A 10 -8.49 -10.23 -16.75
N ILE A 11 -9.74 -9.77 -16.62
CA ILE A 11 -10.51 -9.83 -15.37
C ILE A 11 -10.78 -11.29 -14.95
N ARG A 12 -11.11 -12.17 -15.90
CA ARG A 12 -11.34 -13.61 -15.63
C ARG A 12 -10.08 -14.35 -15.16
N LYS A 13 -8.90 -13.95 -15.64
CA LYS A 13 -7.63 -14.58 -15.28
C LYS A 13 -7.09 -14.12 -13.92
N ASN A 14 -7.51 -12.95 -13.42
CA ASN A 14 -7.18 -12.41 -12.09
C ASN A 14 -8.24 -12.69 -11.01
N TYR A 15 -9.10 -13.70 -11.22
CA TYR A 15 -10.24 -14.04 -10.37
C TYR A 15 -9.82 -14.73 -9.06
N LEU A 16 -9.04 -14.07 -8.20
CA LEU A 16 -8.68 -14.56 -6.86
C LEU A 16 -9.87 -14.54 -5.87
N PHE A 17 -11.05 -14.05 -6.30
CA PHE A 17 -12.24 -13.87 -5.45
C PHE A 17 -13.48 -14.50 -6.06
N ALA A 18 -13.31 -15.72 -6.58
CA ALA A 18 -14.34 -16.46 -7.26
C ALA A 18 -15.60 -16.69 -6.41
N GLY A 19 -16.56 -15.76 -6.48
CA GLY A 19 -17.84 -15.84 -5.77
C GLY A 19 -18.17 -14.68 -4.82
N SER A 20 -17.36 -13.61 -4.73
CA SER A 20 -17.68 -12.46 -3.87
C SER A 20 -17.51 -11.13 -4.59
N GLU A 21 -18.64 -10.53 -5.01
CA GLU A 21 -18.71 -9.16 -5.56
C GLU A 21 -18.06 -8.16 -4.59
N ARG A 22 -18.29 -8.32 -3.28
CA ARG A 22 -17.67 -7.50 -2.24
C ARG A 22 -16.15 -7.69 -2.15
N GLY A 23 -15.64 -8.89 -2.48
CA GLY A 23 -14.21 -9.15 -2.56
C GLY A 23 -13.57 -8.47 -3.76
N ALA A 24 -14.25 -8.52 -4.91
CA ALA A 24 -13.83 -7.83 -6.13
C ALA A 24 -13.84 -6.30 -5.95
N GLU A 25 -14.87 -5.75 -5.29
CA GLU A 25 -14.94 -4.32 -4.96
C GLU A 25 -13.78 -3.88 -4.07
N ARG A 26 -13.49 -4.63 -3.00
CA ARG A 26 -12.35 -4.33 -2.10
C ARG A 26 -11.00 -4.40 -2.82
N LEU A 27 -10.83 -5.35 -3.72
CA LEU A 27 -9.65 -5.41 -4.56
C LEU A 27 -9.54 -4.20 -5.48
N ALA A 28 -10.62 -3.81 -6.15
CA ALA A 28 -10.62 -2.65 -7.05
C ALA A 28 -10.21 -1.38 -6.29
N VAL A 29 -10.70 -1.22 -5.06
CA VAL A 29 -10.25 -0.15 -4.15
C VAL A 29 -8.75 -0.28 -3.86
N GLY A 30 -8.28 -1.47 -3.49
CA GLY A 30 -6.86 -1.72 -3.23
C GLY A 30 -5.95 -1.38 -4.42
N TYR A 31 -6.32 -1.81 -5.62
CA TYR A 31 -5.60 -1.49 -6.86
C TYR A 31 -5.58 0.01 -7.14
N THR A 32 -6.68 0.72 -6.89
CA THR A 32 -6.74 2.18 -7.05
C THR A 32 -5.73 2.90 -6.14
N VAL A 33 -5.57 2.43 -4.90
CA VAL A 33 -4.58 3.01 -3.98
C VAL A 33 -3.15 2.65 -4.39
N PHE A 34 -2.91 1.45 -4.90
CA PHE A 34 -1.60 1.10 -5.45
C PHE A 34 -1.22 1.92 -6.68
N GLU A 35 -2.17 2.18 -7.58
CA GLU A 35 -1.97 3.08 -8.72
C GLU A 35 -1.63 4.50 -8.23
N THR A 36 -2.26 4.94 -7.14
CA THR A 36 -1.94 6.21 -6.48
C THR A 36 -0.49 6.23 -5.98
N CYS A 37 0.02 5.14 -5.39
CA CYS A 37 1.43 5.05 -5.03
C CYS A 37 2.35 5.29 -6.23
N GLU A 38 2.06 4.67 -7.38
CA GLU A 38 2.85 4.85 -8.60
C GLU A 38 2.79 6.29 -9.12
N MET A 39 1.61 6.91 -9.14
CA MET A 39 1.44 8.32 -9.54
C MET A 39 2.25 9.29 -8.67
N HIS A 40 2.42 8.97 -7.38
CA HIS A 40 3.21 9.77 -6.44
C HIS A 40 4.69 9.35 -6.36
N GLY A 41 5.14 8.39 -7.18
CA GLY A 41 6.52 7.88 -7.18
C GLY A 41 6.90 7.15 -5.88
N VAL A 42 5.91 6.63 -5.16
CA VAL A 42 6.07 5.91 -3.90
C VAL A 42 6.19 4.41 -4.19
N ASN A 43 7.17 3.74 -3.56
CA ASN A 43 7.28 2.29 -3.69
C ASN A 43 6.04 1.61 -3.07
N PRO A 44 5.20 0.92 -3.87
CA PRO A 44 3.92 0.39 -3.40
C PRO A 44 4.09 -0.68 -2.32
N LEU A 45 5.14 -1.50 -2.42
CA LEU A 45 5.44 -2.56 -1.46
C LEU A 45 5.89 -1.95 -0.12
N ALA A 46 6.80 -0.98 -0.15
CA ALA A 46 7.29 -0.33 1.07
C ALA A 46 6.19 0.43 1.82
N TRP A 47 5.31 1.10 1.07
CA TRP A 47 4.12 1.73 1.63
C TRP A 47 3.18 0.71 2.27
N ALA A 48 2.83 -0.36 1.54
CA ALA A 48 1.91 -1.37 2.05
C ALA A 48 2.43 -2.07 3.31
N THR A 49 3.71 -2.42 3.36
CA THR A 49 4.31 -3.04 4.54
C THR A 49 4.16 -2.15 5.77
N ASP A 50 4.58 -0.88 5.68
CA ASP A 50 4.51 0.06 6.81
C ASP A 50 3.06 0.37 7.22
N VAL A 51 2.16 0.53 6.26
CA VAL A 51 0.73 0.76 6.53
C VAL A 51 0.09 -0.45 7.22
N ILE A 52 0.36 -1.66 6.75
CA ILE A 52 -0.18 -2.89 7.38
C ILE A 52 0.37 -3.05 8.80
N GLU A 53 1.66 -2.80 9.02
CA GLU A 53 2.27 -2.84 10.36
C GLU A 53 1.63 -1.82 11.31
N LYS A 54 1.41 -0.58 10.85
CA LYS A 54 0.72 0.46 11.63
C LYS A 54 -0.72 0.07 11.96
N LEU A 55 -1.46 -0.47 10.98
CA LEU A 55 -2.82 -0.93 11.20
C LEU A 55 -2.89 -2.07 12.22
N GLN A 56 -1.96 -3.03 12.14
CA GLN A 56 -1.84 -4.12 13.13
C GLN A 56 -1.49 -3.61 14.53
N ALA A 57 -0.68 -2.54 14.62
CA ALA A 57 -0.34 -1.87 15.87
C ALA A 57 -1.50 -1.04 16.47
N GLY A 58 -2.67 -1.04 15.84
CA GLY A 58 -3.87 -0.36 16.35
C GLY A 58 -3.95 1.12 15.96
N TRP A 59 -3.46 1.49 14.78
CA TRP A 59 -3.55 2.86 14.28
C TRP A 59 -4.99 3.39 14.36
N PRO A 60 -5.19 4.61 14.91
CA PRO A 60 -6.54 5.16 15.09
C PRO A 60 -7.19 5.43 13.73
N LYS A 61 -8.45 4.98 13.57
CA LYS A 61 -9.23 5.19 12.34
C LYS A 61 -9.37 6.65 11.92
N ALA A 62 -9.32 7.57 12.89
CA ALA A 62 -9.42 9.01 12.66
C ALA A 62 -8.19 9.60 11.97
N ARG A 63 -7.08 8.86 11.85
CA ARG A 63 -5.81 9.30 11.25
C ARG A 63 -5.43 8.45 10.03
N LEU A 64 -6.40 7.82 9.36
CA LEU A 64 -6.13 6.97 8.19
C LEU A 64 -5.66 7.77 6.97
N ASP A 65 -6.05 9.03 6.89
CA ASP A 65 -5.59 10.03 5.91
C ASP A 65 -4.06 10.20 5.94
N GLU A 66 -3.42 10.08 7.10
CA GLU A 66 -1.96 10.13 7.22
C GLU A 66 -1.24 8.91 6.61
N LEU A 67 -1.99 7.82 6.36
CA LEU A 67 -1.47 6.61 5.72
C LEU A 67 -1.64 6.62 4.21
N LEU A 68 -2.27 7.64 3.63
CA LEU A 68 -2.36 7.77 2.18
C LEU A 68 -0.95 7.93 1.57
N PRO A 69 -0.72 7.47 0.33
CA PRO A 69 0.62 7.40 -0.25
C PRO A 69 1.36 8.75 -0.29
N ASP A 70 0.62 9.82 -0.56
CA ASP A 70 1.11 11.21 -0.59
C ASP A 70 1.52 11.69 0.82
N ALA A 71 0.62 11.58 1.80
CA ALA A 71 0.89 11.98 3.19
C ALA A 71 2.00 11.14 3.83
N TRP A 72 2.03 9.83 3.53
CA TRP A 72 3.06 8.91 3.98
C TRP A 72 4.44 9.29 3.41
N ALA A 73 4.50 9.63 2.12
CA ALA A 73 5.74 10.05 1.49
C ALA A 73 6.24 11.37 2.07
N GLU A 74 5.35 12.34 2.28
CA GLU A 74 5.69 13.61 2.94
C GLU A 74 6.18 13.40 4.37
N ALA A 75 5.50 12.56 5.17
CA ALA A 75 5.94 12.24 6.52
C ALA A 75 7.35 11.64 6.54
N ARG A 76 7.67 10.75 5.57
CA ARG A 76 9.02 10.18 5.44
C ARG A 76 10.08 11.16 4.96
N LYS A 77 9.72 12.13 4.09
CA LYS A 77 10.61 13.23 3.71
C LYS A 77 10.96 14.11 4.91
N HIS A 78 9.97 14.41 5.76
CA HIS A 78 10.19 15.13 7.02
C HIS A 78 10.97 14.29 8.06
N GLN A 79 11.05 12.97 7.87
CA GLN A 79 11.74 12.05 8.78
C GLN A 79 13.22 11.81 8.42
N ALA A 80 13.78 12.47 7.40
CA ALA A 80 15.20 12.35 7.07
C ALA A 80 15.94 13.70 7.05
N PRO A 81 17.15 13.84 7.65
CA PRO A 81 18.03 12.80 8.21
C PRO A 81 18.43 12.99 9.70
N GLY A 82 18.39 11.91 10.48
CA GLY A 82 19.02 11.84 11.81
C GLY A 82 18.77 10.51 12.55
N ALA A 83 19.80 9.66 12.59
CA ALA A 83 20.11 8.55 13.53
C ALA A 83 18.95 7.88 14.34
N LYS A 84 18.85 6.54 14.41
CA LYS A 84 19.84 5.66 15.06
C LYS A 84 19.77 4.22 14.52
N ALA A 85 20.92 3.71 14.08
CA ALA A 85 21.37 2.36 14.43
C ALA A 85 22.60 2.55 15.33
N SER A 86 22.38 2.54 16.64
CA SER A 86 23.46 2.49 17.63
C SER A 86 23.00 1.64 18.80
N GLY A 87 23.61 0.44 18.88
CA GLY A 87 23.82 -0.29 20.12
C GLY A 87 22.84 -1.43 20.38
N ALA A 88 23.24 -2.67 20.05
CA ALA A 88 23.74 -3.61 21.05
C ALA A 88 23.80 -5.05 20.50
N ALA A 89 25.01 -5.54 20.22
CA ALA A 89 25.42 -6.89 20.61
C ALA A 89 26.95 -6.89 20.70
N ALA A 90 27.43 -6.72 21.93
CA ALA A 90 28.79 -7.01 22.34
C ALA A 90 28.92 -8.51 22.65
N ALA A 91 30.07 -9.10 22.29
CA ALA A 91 30.83 -10.13 23.01
C ALA A 91 31.91 -10.61 22.01
N ALA A 92 33.18 -10.27 22.19
CA ALA A 92 34.12 -10.83 23.18
C ALA A 92 34.45 -12.30 22.85
#